data_AF-A0A4Y7Q944-F1
#
_entry.id   AF-A0A4Y7Q944-F1
#
_cell.length_a   1.000
_cell.length_b   1.000
_cell.length_c   1.000
_cell.angle_alpha   90.00
_cell.angle_beta   90.00
_cell.angle_gamma   90.00
#
_symmetry.space_group_name_H-M   'P 1'
#
loop_
_entity.id
_entity.type
_entity.pdbx_description
1 polymer ?
#
loop_
_entity_poly.entity_id
_entity_poly.type
_entity_poly.pdbx_seq_one_letter_code
_entity_poly.pdbx_strand_id
1 'polypeptide(L)'
;MNKWKSEVYEHYIMPPTIVVVDGKIRYKFVCKTKPSIFVTHAHHDNSTSNLVWHITECDPIKSTAVSLMRNFVHSVSYDKAKFWFLLVMWLVHRHRPYVIIEDPEFKQLLLMLYGKVDIPPLKRWEIS
;
A
#
# COMPACT_ATOMS: atom_id res chain seq x y z
N MET A 1 -6.17 5.96 -29.90
CA MET A 1 -6.76 4.80 -29.18
C MET A 1 -6.26 4.82 -27.73
N ASN A 2 -6.91 5.58 -26.82
CA ASN A 2 -6.44 5.80 -25.44
C ASN A 2 -7.48 5.35 -24.38
N LYS A 3 -8.19 4.24 -24.61
CA LYS A 3 -9.27 3.80 -23.71
C LYS A 3 -8.79 2.96 -22.50
N TRP A 4 -7.54 2.49 -22.52
CA TRP A 4 -7.04 1.52 -21.54
C TRP A 4 -5.99 2.16 -20.64
N LYS A 5 -6.43 2.80 -19.55
CA LYS A 5 -5.55 3.56 -18.62
C LYS A 5 -5.31 2.89 -17.27
N SER A 6 -6.05 1.83 -16.96
CA SER A 6 -5.90 1.12 -15.69
C SER A 6 -4.64 0.27 -15.67
N GLU A 7 -3.97 0.20 -14.51
CA GLU A 7 -2.79 -0.64 -14.27
C GLU A 7 -3.02 -2.12 -14.61
N VAL A 8 -4.28 -2.58 -14.55
CA VAL A 8 -4.68 -3.95 -14.90
C VAL A 8 -4.23 -4.34 -16.32
N TYR A 9 -4.24 -3.39 -17.27
CA TYR A 9 -3.87 -3.67 -18.66
C TYR A 9 -2.37 -3.87 -18.87
N GLU A 10 -1.52 -3.44 -17.93
CA GLU A 10 -0.06 -3.62 -18.03
C GLU A 10 0.35 -5.09 -18.02
N HIS A 11 -0.44 -5.96 -17.40
CA HIS A 11 -0.19 -7.40 -17.34
C HIS A 11 -0.43 -8.12 -18.70
N TYR A 12 -1.13 -7.47 -19.62
CA TYR A 12 -1.54 -8.06 -20.89
C TYR A 12 -0.79 -7.44 -22.07
N ILE A 13 -0.67 -8.20 -23.16
CA ILE A 13 -0.10 -7.71 -24.41
C ILE A 13 -1.08 -6.70 -25.02
N MET A 14 -0.58 -5.48 -25.27
CA MET A 14 -1.35 -4.37 -25.82
C MET A 14 -0.85 -4.01 -27.22
N PRO A 15 -1.73 -3.66 -28.17
CA PRO A 15 -3.20 -3.63 -28.06
C PRO A 15 -3.84 -5.03 -28.07
N PRO A 16 -5.01 -5.22 -27.46
CA PRO A 16 -5.70 -6.51 -27.43
C PRO A 16 -6.23 -6.87 -28.83
N THR A 17 -6.29 -8.17 -29.13
CA THR A 17 -6.85 -8.65 -30.40
C THR A 17 -8.37 -8.59 -30.36
N ILE A 18 -8.99 -8.00 -31.38
CA ILE A 18 -10.46 -7.96 -31.50
C ILE A 18 -10.93 -9.27 -32.12
N VAL A 19 -11.84 -9.97 -31.45
CA VAL A 19 -12.42 -11.23 -31.93
C VAL A 19 -13.94 -11.13 -31.93
N VAL A 20 -14.58 -11.74 -32.93
CA VAL A 20 -16.04 -11.89 -32.98
C VAL A 20 -16.37 -13.30 -32.53
N VAL A 21 -17.01 -13.41 -31.36
CA VAL A 21 -17.44 -14.68 -30.78
C VAL A 21 -18.95 -14.62 -30.62
N ASP A 22 -19.68 -15.56 -31.24
CA ASP A 22 -21.15 -15.62 -31.24
C ASP A 22 -21.83 -14.33 -31.73
N GLY A 23 -21.27 -13.71 -32.77
CA GLY A 23 -21.77 -12.44 -33.33
C GLY A 23 -21.53 -11.21 -32.45
N LYS A 24 -20.85 -11.35 -31.31
CA LYS A 24 -20.52 -10.24 -30.40
C LYS A 24 -19.03 -9.91 -30.46
N ILE A 25 -18.73 -8.62 -30.54
CA ILE A 25 -17.35 -8.10 -30.52
C ILE A 25 -16.80 -8.24 -29.10
N ARG A 26 -15.67 -8.96 -28.97
CA ARG A 26 -14.93 -9.13 -27.72
C ARG A 26 -13.46 -8.77 -27.93
N TYR A 27 -12.83 -8.29 -26.87
CA TYR A 27 -11.39 -8.08 -26.78
C TYR A 27 -10.72 -9.32 -26.18
N LYS A 28 -9.68 -9.83 -26.83
CA LYS A 28 -8.85 -10.92 -26.35
C LYS A 28 -7.57 -10.35 -25.76
N PHE A 29 -7.44 -10.44 -24.44
CA PHE A 29 -6.26 -10.04 -23.69
C PHE A 29 -5.39 -11.27 -23.43
N VAL A 30 -4.17 -11.28 -23.98
CA VAL A 30 -3.20 -12.36 -23.79
C VAL A 30 -2.25 -11.98 -22.65
N CYS A 31 -2.04 -12.91 -21.72
CA CYS A 31 -1.13 -12.70 -20.59
C CYS A 31 0.31 -12.57 -21.07
N LYS A 32 1.06 -11.57 -20.58
CA LYS A 32 2.49 -11.42 -20.89
C LYS A 32 3.35 -12.52 -20.27
N THR A 33 3.01 -12.95 -19.05
CA THR A 33 3.78 -13.94 -18.29
C THR A 33 3.55 -15.37 -18.80
N LYS A 34 2.31 -15.68 -19.23
CA LYS A 34 1.91 -16.99 -19.75
C LYS A 34 1.16 -16.82 -21.07
N PRO A 35 1.87 -16.70 -22.21
CA PRO A 35 1.26 -16.42 -23.51
C PRO A 35 0.23 -17.45 -24.00
N SER A 36 0.20 -18.65 -23.41
CA SER A 36 -0.81 -19.67 -23.67
C SER A 36 -2.18 -19.36 -23.06
N ILE A 37 -2.27 -18.44 -22.10
CA ILE A 37 -3.50 -18.09 -21.40
C ILE A 37 -4.01 -16.74 -21.92
N PHE A 38 -5.31 -16.68 -22.18
CA PHE A 38 -5.99 -15.46 -22.60
C PHE A 38 -7.33 -15.29 -21.88
N VAL A 39 -7.72 -14.03 -21.69
CA VAL A 39 -9.01 -13.63 -21.12
C VAL A 39 -9.79 -12.88 -22.20
N THR A 40 -11.05 -13.25 -22.39
CA THR A 40 -11.95 -12.49 -23.28
C THR A 40 -12.78 -11.50 -22.47
N HIS A 41 -12.94 -10.30 -22.98
CA HIS A 41 -13.67 -9.21 -22.35
C HIS A 41 -14.63 -8.58 -23.36
N ALA A 42 -15.87 -8.31 -22.94
CA ALA A 42 -16.89 -7.83 -23.85
C ALA A 42 -16.67 -6.35 -24.18
N HIS A 43 -16.92 -5.93 -25.42
CA HIS A 43 -16.66 -4.54 -25.84
C HIS A 43 -17.37 -3.47 -25.00
N HIS A 44 -18.56 -3.79 -24.49
CA HIS A 44 -19.42 -2.88 -23.72
C HIS A 44 -19.23 -3.01 -22.20
N ASP A 45 -18.43 -3.97 -21.74
CA ASP A 45 -18.17 -4.15 -20.32
C ASP A 45 -17.08 -3.16 -19.89
N ASN A 46 -17.35 -2.36 -18.87
CA ASN A 46 -16.37 -1.44 -18.30
C ASN A 46 -15.71 -2.02 -17.04
N SER A 47 -16.17 -3.17 -16.56
CA SER A 47 -15.57 -3.89 -15.45
C SER A 47 -14.23 -4.50 -15.86
N THR A 48 -13.30 -4.58 -14.91
CA THR A 48 -11.99 -5.23 -15.09
C THR A 48 -11.85 -6.49 -14.22
N SER A 49 -12.93 -6.94 -13.58
CA SER A 49 -12.87 -8.01 -12.57
C SER A 49 -12.31 -9.33 -13.10
N ASN A 50 -12.68 -9.74 -14.32
CA ASN A 50 -12.13 -10.95 -14.94
C ASN A 50 -10.63 -10.84 -15.24
N LEU A 51 -10.17 -9.65 -15.68
CA LEU A 51 -8.75 -9.39 -15.89
C LEU A 51 -7.98 -9.40 -14.56
N VAL A 52 -8.53 -8.80 -13.51
CA VAL A 52 -7.93 -8.78 -12.17
C VAL A 52 -7.83 -10.19 -11.59
N TRP A 53 -8.89 -10.99 -11.74
CA TRP A 53 -8.93 -12.37 -11.25
C TRP A 53 -7.82 -13.22 -11.88
N HIS A 54 -7.64 -13.12 -13.20
CA HIS A 54 -6.51 -13.77 -13.86
C HIS A 54 -5.16 -13.29 -13.32
N ILE A 55 -4.95 -11.98 -13.10
CA ILE A 55 -3.68 -11.47 -12.55
C ILE A 55 -3.39 -12.10 -11.17
N THR A 56 -4.41 -12.19 -10.32
CA THR A 56 -4.26 -12.75 -8.96
C THR A 56 -3.86 -14.23 -8.96
N GLU A 57 -4.35 -15.00 -9.93
CA GLU A 57 -3.97 -16.41 -10.10
C GLU A 57 -2.65 -16.58 -10.86
N CYS A 58 -2.35 -15.68 -11.80
CA CYS A 58 -1.20 -15.79 -12.68
C CYS A 58 0.13 -15.54 -11.95
N ASP A 59 0.13 -14.61 -11.00
CA ASP A 59 1.30 -14.24 -10.18
C ASP A 59 0.92 -14.10 -8.69
N PRO A 60 0.96 -15.19 -7.91
CA PRO A 60 0.58 -15.17 -6.49
C PRO A 60 1.54 -14.33 -5.62
N ILE A 61 2.73 -13.98 -6.13
CA ILE A 61 3.74 -13.22 -5.37
C ILE A 61 3.31 -11.75 -5.22
N LYS A 62 2.56 -11.21 -6.19
CA LYS A 62 2.04 -9.83 -6.12
C LYS A 62 0.80 -9.68 -5.25
N SER A 63 0.01 -10.74 -5.04
CA SER A 63 -1.39 -10.57 -4.62
C SER A 63 -1.64 -10.50 -3.12
N THR A 64 -0.73 -10.97 -2.24
CA THR A 64 -1.07 -11.04 -0.80
C THR A 64 -0.02 -10.44 0.12
N ALA A 65 1.20 -10.97 0.19
CA ALA A 65 2.16 -10.50 1.19
C ALA A 65 2.67 -9.08 0.93
N VAL A 66 3.11 -8.78 -0.29
CA VAL A 66 3.68 -7.47 -0.65
C VAL A 66 2.62 -6.38 -0.73
N SER A 67 1.41 -6.70 -1.18
CA SER A 67 0.28 -5.77 -1.21
C SER A 67 -0.23 -5.45 0.20
N LEU A 68 -0.39 -6.46 1.07
CA LEU A 68 -0.75 -6.24 2.47
C LEU A 68 0.33 -5.46 3.22
N MET A 69 1.61 -5.75 3.00
CA MET A 69 2.71 -4.96 3.57
C MET A 69 2.71 -3.53 3.04
N ARG A 70 2.56 -3.29 1.73
CA ARG A 70 2.45 -1.93 1.17
C ARG A 70 1.24 -1.18 1.74
N ASN A 71 0.08 -1.81 1.81
CA ASN A 71 -1.13 -1.20 2.35
C ASN A 71 -0.98 -0.90 3.84
N PHE A 72 -0.32 -1.77 4.61
CA PHE A 72 0.02 -1.51 6.00
C PHE A 72 0.99 -0.32 6.13
N VAL A 73 2.09 -0.33 5.37
CA VAL A 73 3.10 0.73 5.34
C VAL A 73 2.51 2.09 4.93
N HIS A 74 1.55 2.12 4.00
CA HIS A 74 0.84 3.34 3.64
C HIS A 74 -0.13 3.81 4.74
N SER A 75 -0.76 2.89 5.48
CA SER A 75 -1.75 3.20 6.53
C SER A 75 -1.14 3.72 7.85
N VAL A 76 0.13 3.43 8.12
CA VAL A 76 0.86 3.92 9.30
C VAL A 76 2.02 4.81 8.87
N SER A 77 1.70 5.88 8.14
CA SER A 77 2.66 6.96 7.97
C SER A 77 2.94 7.57 9.36
N TYR A 78 4.20 7.57 9.77
CA TYR A 78 4.63 8.19 11.02
C TYR A 78 4.26 9.68 11.01
N ASP A 79 3.36 10.06 11.92
CA ASP A 79 3.00 11.45 12.16
C ASP A 79 3.61 11.86 13.50
N LYS A 80 4.54 12.82 13.44
CA LYS A 80 5.25 13.36 14.60
C LYS A 80 4.27 13.92 15.65
N ALA A 81 3.25 14.66 15.23
CA ALA A 81 2.30 15.28 16.16
C ALA A 81 1.47 14.21 16.87
N LYS A 82 1.03 13.18 16.13
CA LYS A 82 0.29 12.05 16.69
C LYS A 82 1.13 11.23 17.66
N PHE A 83 2.39 10.96 17.33
CA PHE A 83 3.32 10.27 18.21
C PHE A 83 3.53 11.04 19.52
N TRP A 84 3.77 12.36 19.44
CA TRP A 84 3.96 13.21 20.62
C TRP A 84 2.72 13.24 21.51
N PHE A 85 1.54 13.37 20.92
CA PHE A 85 0.28 13.34 21.65
C PHE A 85 0.13 12.03 22.44
N LEU A 86 0.37 10.88 21.81
CA LEU A 86 0.28 9.58 22.47
C LEU A 86 1.34 9.41 23.57
N LEU A 87 2.56 9.90 23.34
CA LEU A 87 3.64 9.88 24.33
C LEU A 87 3.26 10.70 25.57
N VAL A 88 2.78 11.94 25.38
CA VAL A 88 2.35 12.81 26.49
C VAL A 88 1.15 12.22 27.22
N MET A 89 0.17 11.69 26.50
CA MET A 89 -0.98 11.00 27.11
C MET A 89 -0.55 9.82 27.99
N TRP A 90 0.40 9.01 27.51
CA TRP A 90 0.97 7.92 28.29
C TRP A 90 1.67 8.41 29.56
N LEU A 91 2.44 9.49 29.47
CA LEU A 91 3.11 10.08 30.63
C LEU A 91 2.11 10.57 31.68
N VAL A 92 1.11 11.34 31.25
CA VAL A 92 0.10 11.92 32.14
C VAL A 92 -0.73 10.82 32.80
N HIS A 93 -1.27 9.87 32.01
CA HIS A 93 -2.11 8.79 32.53
C HIS A 93 -1.39 7.83 33.47
N ARG A 94 -0.07 7.70 33.34
CA ARG A 94 0.75 6.83 34.18
C ARG A 94 1.53 7.59 35.24
N HIS A 95 1.28 8.89 35.40
CA HIS A 95 2.00 9.79 36.32
C HIS A 95 3.53 9.66 36.20
N ARG A 96 4.02 9.47 34.98
CA ARG A 96 5.46 9.31 34.72
C ARG A 96 6.12 10.67 34.64
N PRO A 97 7.27 10.88 35.30
CA PRO A 97 8.01 12.11 35.17
C PRO A 97 8.51 12.23 33.73
N TYR A 98 8.43 13.44 33.17
CA TYR A 98 8.80 13.69 31.77
C TYR A 98 10.28 13.34 31.47
N VAL A 99 11.14 13.34 32.51
CA VAL A 99 12.55 12.91 32.43
C VAL A 99 12.75 11.51 31.85
N ILE A 100 11.74 10.62 31.91
CA ILE A 100 11.83 9.28 31.31
C ILE A 100 12.06 9.31 29.79
N ILE A 101 11.67 10.40 29.12
CA ILE A 101 11.88 10.58 27.68
C ILE A 101 13.38 10.74 27.36
N GLU A 102 14.18 11.20 28.33
CA GLU A 102 15.62 11.36 28.16
C GLU A 102 16.41 10.07 28.33
N ASP A 103 15.79 9.04 28.91
CA ASP A 103 16.41 7.76 29.21
C ASP A 103 17.02 7.12 27.95
N PRO A 104 18.30 6.70 28.01
CA PRO A 104 19.00 6.21 26.83
C PRO A 104 18.42 4.89 26.31
N GLU A 105 17.96 4.00 27.19
CA GLU A 105 17.39 2.71 26.81
C GLU A 105 16.00 2.93 26.17
N PHE A 106 15.21 3.84 26.72
CA PHE A 106 13.93 4.24 26.14
C PHE A 106 14.08 4.85 24.74
N LYS A 107 15.06 5.74 24.55
CA LYS A 107 15.37 6.31 23.22
C LYS A 107 15.81 5.21 22.24
N GLN A 108 16.63 4.27 22.69
CA GLN A 108 17.10 3.17 21.85
C GLN A 108 15.96 2.26 21.40
N LEU A 109 14.99 1.98 22.28
CA LEU A 109 13.77 1.24 21.93
C LEU A 109 12.96 1.95 20.83
N LEU A 110 12.76 3.27 20.97
CA LEU A 110 12.02 4.05 19.97
C LEU A 110 12.75 4.11 18.62
N LEU A 111 14.07 4.28 18.63
CA LEU A 111 14.90 4.30 17.42
C LEU A 111 14.98 2.94 16.72
N MET A 112 14.93 1.84 17.48
CA MET A 112 14.84 0.48 16.92
C MET A 112 13.53 0.28 16.15
N LEU A 113 12.41 0.81 16.66
CA LEU A 113 11.11 0.72 16.00
C LEU A 113 11.01 1.63 14.77
N TYR A 114 11.57 2.84 14.85
CA TYR A 114 11.61 3.77 13.72
C TYR A 114 12.83 4.70 13.81
N GLY A 115 13.79 4.53 12.89
CA GLY A 115 15.07 5.26 12.94
C GLY A 115 14.98 6.78 12.74
N LYS A 116 13.81 7.30 12.35
CA LYS A 116 13.54 8.74 12.19
C LYS A 116 12.60 9.28 13.29
N VAL A 117 12.42 8.58 14.41
CA VAL A 117 11.62 9.11 15.52
C VAL A 117 12.27 10.41 15.99
N ASP A 118 11.44 11.45 16.07
CA ASP A 118 11.80 12.73 16.62
C ASP A 118 11.21 12.81 18.03
N ILE A 119 12.06 12.62 19.02
CA ILE A 119 11.68 12.58 20.43
C ILE A 119 11.70 14.03 20.95
N PRO A 120 10.60 14.53 21.54
CA PRO A 120 10.56 15.89 22.05
C PRO A 120 11.64 16.06 23.12
N PRO A 121 12.54 17.04 22.99
CA PRO A 121 13.48 17.34 24.05
C PRO A 121 12.72 17.90 25.25
N LEU A 122 13.25 17.72 26.47
CA LEU A 122 12.79 18.50 27.61
C LEU A 122 13.02 19.98 27.32
N LYS A 123 11.96 20.70 26.95
CA LYS A 123 11.94 22.14 27.18
C LYS A 123 11.74 22.34 28.67
N ARG A 124 12.84 22.56 29.37
CA ARG A 124 12.83 23.20 30.68
C ARG A 124 12.11 24.53 30.48
N TRP A 125 10.94 24.68 31.10
CA TRP A 125 10.27 25.96 31.18
C TRP A 125 11.13 26.86 32.07
N GLU A 126 12.08 27.57 31.47
CA GLU A 126 12.68 28.75 32.10
C GLU A 126 11.59 29.82 32.10
N ILE A 127 10.87 29.88 33.23
CA ILE A 127 9.95 30.96 33.54
C ILE A 127 10.85 32.11 34.00
N SER A 128 11.15 33.02 33.08
CA SER A 128 11.70 34.35 33.36
C SER A 128 10.60 35.32 33.75
#